data_AF-A0A2N9HA46-F1
#
_entry.id   AF-A0A2N9HA46-F1
#
_cell.length_a   1.000
_cell.length_b   1.000
_cell.length_c   1.000
_cell.angle_alpha   90.00
_cell.angle_beta   90.00
_cell.angle_gamma   90.00
#
_symmetry.space_group_name_H-M   'P 1'
#
loop_
_entity.id
_entity.type
_entity.pdbx_description
1 polymer ?
#
loop_
_entity_poly.entity_id
_entity_poly.type
_entity_poly.pdbx_seq_one_letter_code
_entity_poly.pdbx_strand_id
1 'polypeptide(L)'
;MVRNIKNRARAQRKKMGLLRLLRYRRCRRNTLSLEEGEELQRFDCKQEELKSLEGFQLASKCCQELDTFIEAKPDPFIANFIFFSVNGLGLIPGVVGRFDSSNGFRVPHIGWNALKIKNNSEILDDIGNRHVYFVHSYRAMPKPEGKASKLAKRVIACLDVRTNDNGDLVVTKGDQYDVREHTKENEVRNLGKPVELAGQYYIDGADEVSFLNITGFRDFPLGDLPMLQVLRYTSENVFVPLTVGGGIRDFTDANGRHYTSLEVASEYFRSGADKISIGSDAVYAAEEYLRTGVKTGKSSLEQISRVYGNQAVVVSIDPRRVYLKNPDDVEFKAVRLTNPGPNGEEYAWYQCTVNGGREGRPIGAYELAKAVEELGAGEILLNCIDCDGQGKGFDIDLIKLISDAVSIPVIASSGAGGVEHFSEVFAKTNASAALAAGIFHRKEVPVQSVKEHLSKEGIEVRI
;
A
#
# COMPACT_ATOMS: atom_id res chain seq x y z
N MET A 1 12.52 41.44 8.18
CA MET A 1 12.93 40.01 8.26
C MET A 1 12.26 39.10 7.22
N VAL A 2 11.02 39.35 6.77
CA VAL A 2 10.28 38.52 5.80
C VAL A 2 10.74 38.67 4.33
N ARG A 3 11.42 39.78 3.95
CA ARG A 3 12.00 39.95 2.59
C ARG A 3 13.28 39.14 2.34
N ASN A 4 14.02 38.75 3.38
CA ASN A 4 15.29 38.02 3.24
C ASN A 4 15.11 36.50 3.02
N ILE A 5 13.95 35.93 3.37
CA ILE A 5 13.65 34.51 3.16
C ILE A 5 13.23 34.24 1.71
N LYS A 6 12.43 35.13 1.10
CA LYS A 6 12.04 35.01 -0.32
C LYS A 6 13.23 35.12 -1.27
N ASN A 7 14.26 35.91 -0.94
CA ASN A 7 15.47 36.02 -1.76
C ASN A 7 16.41 34.80 -1.64
N ARG A 8 16.46 34.14 -0.47
CA ARG A 8 17.21 32.87 -0.30
C ARG A 8 16.56 31.69 -1.05
N ALA A 9 15.23 31.59 -1.03
CA ALA A 9 14.51 30.57 -1.79
C ALA A 9 14.66 30.74 -3.33
N ARG A 10 14.72 31.99 -3.82
CA ARG A 10 14.94 32.29 -5.24
C ARG A 10 16.38 32.00 -5.68
N ALA A 11 17.37 32.17 -4.79
CA ALA A 11 18.75 31.80 -5.03
C ALA A 11 18.98 30.27 -5.03
N GLN A 12 18.27 29.51 -4.18
CA GLN A 12 18.28 28.04 -4.19
C GLN A 12 17.61 27.48 -5.46
N ARG A 13 16.52 28.09 -5.94
CA ARG A 13 15.89 27.73 -7.24
C ARG A 13 16.82 27.98 -8.43
N LYS A 14 17.65 29.04 -8.42
CA LYS A 14 18.67 29.25 -9.44
C LYS A 14 19.83 28.25 -9.33
N LYS A 15 20.22 27.81 -8.12
CA LYS A 15 21.30 26.81 -7.94
C LYS A 15 20.87 25.38 -8.34
N MET A 16 19.61 24.99 -8.12
CA MET A 16 19.09 23.70 -8.60
C MET A 16 18.65 23.72 -10.07
N GLY A 17 18.18 24.86 -10.58
CA GLY A 17 17.90 25.03 -12.01
C GLY A 17 19.14 25.04 -12.90
N LEU A 18 20.31 25.40 -12.36
CA LEU A 18 21.59 25.39 -13.09
C LEU A 18 22.29 24.02 -13.14
N LEU A 19 21.85 23.05 -12.32
CA LEU A 19 22.28 21.65 -12.44
C LEU A 19 21.60 20.91 -13.61
N ARG A 20 20.65 21.55 -14.30
CA ARG A 20 19.95 21.01 -15.48
C ARG A 20 20.49 21.49 -16.83
N LEU A 21 21.67 22.13 -16.91
CA LEU A 21 22.14 22.66 -18.19
C LEU A 21 23.66 22.61 -18.49
N LEU A 22 24.48 21.87 -17.75
CA LEU A 22 25.92 21.77 -18.08
C LEU A 22 26.48 20.35 -17.88
N ARG A 23 26.45 19.54 -18.93
CA ARG A 23 27.56 18.65 -19.35
C ARG A 23 27.38 18.10 -20.78
N TYR A 24 27.17 18.98 -21.76
CA TYR A 24 27.56 18.65 -23.14
C TYR A 24 29.08 18.81 -23.25
N ARG A 25 29.83 17.73 -23.05
CA ARG A 25 31.21 17.60 -23.53
C ARG A 25 31.29 16.37 -24.44
N ARG A 26 31.19 16.65 -25.74
CA ARG A 26 31.71 15.92 -26.90
C ARG A 26 32.49 14.64 -26.54
N CYS A 27 31.83 13.48 -26.53
CA CYS A 27 32.51 12.20 -26.41
C CYS A 27 33.13 11.85 -27.79
N ARG A 28 34.46 11.75 -27.85
CA ARG A 28 35.19 11.24 -29.02
C ARG A 28 35.09 9.72 -29.03
N ARG A 29 34.96 9.17 -30.25
CA ARG A 29 35.10 7.75 -30.62
C ARG A 29 36.11 7.02 -29.73
N ASN A 30 35.71 5.88 -29.17
CA ASN A 30 36.62 4.79 -28.86
C ASN A 30 35.92 3.46 -29.16
N THR A 31 36.58 2.69 -30.02
CA THR A 31 36.34 1.31 -30.40
C THR A 31 36.72 0.40 -29.21
N LEU A 32 35.92 -0.62 -28.91
CA LEU A 32 36.32 -1.72 -28.03
C LEU A 32 36.01 -3.04 -28.75
N SER A 33 37.08 -3.72 -29.15
CA SER A 33 37.13 -5.10 -29.60
C SER A 33 37.42 -6.00 -28.40
N LEU A 34 36.74 -7.14 -28.29
CA LEU A 34 37.15 -8.26 -27.43
C LEU A 34 37.04 -9.56 -28.23
N GLU A 35 38.15 -10.32 -28.17
CA GLU A 35 38.43 -11.58 -28.87
C GLU A 35 37.61 -12.77 -28.34
N GLU A 36 37.59 -13.79 -29.19
CA GLU A 36 36.80 -15.01 -29.19
C GLU A 36 37.12 -16.01 -28.06
N GLY A 37 36.10 -16.81 -27.69
CA GLY A 37 36.20 -17.94 -26.76
C GLY A 37 34.86 -18.63 -26.50
N GLU A 38 34.35 -19.32 -27.53
CA GLU A 38 33.42 -20.47 -27.55
C GLU A 38 31.94 -20.34 -27.09
N GLU A 39 31.07 -20.45 -28.12
CA GLU A 39 29.62 -20.76 -28.22
C GLU A 39 28.54 -19.80 -27.68
N LEU A 40 28.24 -18.85 -28.56
CA LEU A 40 27.08 -17.97 -28.72
C LEU A 40 25.70 -18.65 -28.84
N GLN A 41 24.69 -18.07 -28.19
CA GLN A 41 23.40 -17.77 -28.85
C GLN A 41 23.32 -16.25 -29.09
N ARG A 42 23.26 -15.85 -30.36
CA ARG A 42 23.21 -14.46 -30.84
C ARG A 42 21.86 -13.80 -30.54
N PHE A 43 21.91 -12.55 -30.08
CA PHE A 43 20.85 -11.56 -30.30
C PHE A 43 21.43 -10.49 -31.25
N ASP A 44 20.97 -10.48 -32.50
CA ASP A 44 21.32 -9.43 -33.46
C ASP A 44 20.36 -8.24 -33.26
N CYS A 45 20.86 -7.15 -32.70
CA CYS A 45 20.27 -5.82 -32.86
C CYS A 45 21.15 -5.06 -33.85
N LYS A 46 20.62 -4.76 -35.04
CA LYS A 46 21.38 -4.01 -36.06
C LYS A 46 21.65 -2.61 -35.54
N GLN A 47 22.93 -2.28 -35.42
CA GLN A 47 23.46 -0.98 -34.97
C GLN A 47 22.94 0.22 -35.79
N GLU A 48 22.38 -0.01 -36.98
CA GLU A 48 21.79 1.02 -37.83
C GLU A 48 20.37 1.45 -37.42
N GLU A 49 19.63 0.65 -36.65
CA GLU A 49 18.29 1.01 -36.16
C GLU A 49 18.31 1.92 -34.93
N LEU A 50 19.47 2.07 -34.26
CA LEU A 50 19.63 3.03 -33.15
C LEU A 50 19.73 4.49 -33.62
N LYS A 51 20.00 4.74 -34.91
CA LYS A 51 20.07 6.11 -35.46
C LYS A 51 18.70 6.76 -35.66
N SER A 52 17.61 5.99 -35.72
CA SER A 52 16.24 6.54 -35.81
C SER A 52 15.62 6.83 -34.43
N LEU A 53 16.27 6.39 -33.34
CA LEU A 53 15.81 6.57 -31.96
C LEU A 53 16.43 7.77 -31.23
N GLU A 54 17.32 8.54 -31.86
CA GLU A 54 17.86 9.80 -31.29
C GLU A 54 16.77 10.88 -31.04
N GLY A 55 15.54 10.66 -31.51
CA GLY A 55 14.37 11.50 -31.22
C GLY A 55 13.44 10.99 -30.11
N PHE A 56 13.61 9.76 -29.61
CA PHE A 56 12.78 9.23 -28.53
C PHE A 56 13.46 9.47 -27.19
N GLN A 57 12.97 10.46 -26.44
CA GLN A 57 13.29 10.62 -25.02
C GLN A 57 12.94 9.34 -24.26
N LEU A 58 13.91 8.43 -24.09
CA LEU A 58 13.89 7.35 -23.10
C LEU A 58 14.13 7.92 -21.69
N ALA A 59 13.45 9.02 -21.37
CA ALA A 59 13.54 9.70 -20.08
C ALA A 59 12.48 9.11 -19.15
N SER A 60 12.94 8.41 -18.10
CA SER A 60 12.18 8.14 -16.86
C SER A 60 10.78 7.55 -17.04
N LYS A 61 10.69 6.28 -17.43
CA LYS A 61 9.42 5.54 -17.45
C LYS A 61 9.21 4.73 -16.18
N CYS A 62 7.97 4.68 -15.67
CA CYS A 62 7.61 4.03 -14.41
C CYS A 62 6.54 2.95 -14.58
N CYS A 63 6.67 1.84 -13.85
CA CYS A 63 5.67 0.76 -13.75
C CYS A 63 5.15 0.26 -15.12
N GLN A 64 3.87 0.46 -15.42
CA GLN A 64 3.22 -0.04 -16.64
C GLN A 64 3.92 0.45 -17.92
N GLU A 65 4.54 1.63 -17.90
CA GLU A 65 5.27 2.15 -19.06
C GLU A 65 6.51 1.29 -19.40
N LEU A 66 7.11 0.62 -18.42
CA LEU A 66 8.21 -0.32 -18.64
C LEU A 66 7.69 -1.63 -19.23
N ASP A 67 6.56 -2.14 -18.73
CA ASP A 67 5.93 -3.36 -19.22
C ASP A 67 5.51 -3.22 -20.69
N THR A 68 5.08 -2.02 -21.12
CA THR A 68 4.71 -1.77 -22.53
C THR A 68 5.86 -1.93 -23.51
N PHE A 69 7.12 -1.98 -23.09
CA PHE A 69 8.23 -2.20 -24.03
C PHE A 69 8.47 -3.67 -24.39
N ILE A 70 7.84 -4.60 -23.68
CA ILE A 70 8.17 -6.03 -23.76
C ILE A 70 7.29 -6.75 -24.81
N GLU A 71 7.90 -7.54 -25.71
CA GLU A 71 7.21 -8.25 -26.83
C GLU A 71 6.39 -9.47 -26.37
N ALA A 72 5.06 -9.42 -26.38
CA ALA A 72 4.24 -10.58 -26.01
C ALA A 72 4.26 -11.71 -27.05
N LYS A 73 4.67 -12.93 -26.65
CA LYS A 73 4.22 -14.18 -27.29
C LYS A 73 3.25 -14.90 -26.35
N PRO A 74 2.10 -15.41 -26.85
CA PRO A 74 1.10 -16.06 -26.01
C PRO A 74 1.64 -17.37 -25.40
N ASP A 75 1.48 -17.52 -24.09
CA ASP A 75 1.69 -18.78 -23.37
C ASP A 75 0.37 -19.60 -23.40
N PRO A 76 0.36 -20.83 -23.95
CA PRO A 76 -0.86 -21.63 -24.09
C PRO A 76 -1.38 -22.27 -22.78
N PHE A 77 -0.73 -22.11 -21.63
CA PHE A 77 -1.10 -22.84 -20.39
C PHE A 77 -1.83 -22.04 -19.29
N ILE A 78 -2.10 -20.75 -19.46
CA ILE A 78 -2.69 -19.92 -18.38
C ILE A 78 -3.98 -19.25 -18.85
N ALA A 79 -5.08 -20.00 -18.84
CA ALA A 79 -6.40 -19.45 -19.14
C ALA A 79 -7.03 -18.86 -17.87
N ASN A 80 -6.65 -17.63 -17.47
CA ASN A 80 -7.58 -16.63 -16.87
C ASN A 80 -6.92 -15.30 -16.41
N PHE A 81 -7.58 -14.20 -16.83
CA PHE A 81 -7.55 -12.82 -16.34
C PHE A 81 -6.33 -11.90 -16.61
N ILE A 82 -6.66 -10.77 -17.27
CA ILE A 82 -5.95 -9.48 -17.41
C ILE A 82 -4.77 -9.51 -18.44
N PHE A 83 -5.07 -9.01 -19.65
CA PHE A 83 -4.13 -8.76 -20.78
C PHE A 83 -3.54 -9.98 -21.52
N PHE A 84 -4.36 -10.80 -22.21
CA PHE A 84 -3.84 -11.83 -23.13
C PHE A 84 -3.59 -11.36 -24.58
N SER A 85 -3.99 -10.13 -24.95
CA SER A 85 -3.93 -9.68 -26.36
C SER A 85 -3.51 -8.23 -26.54
N VAL A 86 -2.65 -7.70 -25.67
CA VAL A 86 -2.04 -6.38 -25.90
C VAL A 86 -0.56 -6.58 -26.17
N ASN A 87 -0.19 -6.37 -27.43
CA ASN A 87 1.21 -6.35 -27.82
C ASN A 87 1.86 -5.11 -27.20
N GLY A 88 2.95 -5.33 -26.46
CA GLY A 88 3.88 -4.24 -26.15
C GLY A 88 4.53 -3.70 -27.43
N LEU A 89 5.24 -2.58 -27.30
CA LEU A 89 6.01 -1.90 -28.34
C LEU A 89 7.14 -2.78 -28.92
N GLY A 90 7.48 -3.90 -28.29
CA GLY A 90 8.47 -4.87 -28.78
C GLY A 90 9.91 -4.34 -28.78
N LEU A 91 10.21 -3.32 -27.98
CA LEU A 91 11.55 -2.73 -27.87
C LEU A 91 12.49 -3.58 -27.00
N ILE A 92 11.95 -4.40 -26.10
CA ILE A 92 12.69 -5.36 -25.29
C ILE A 92 12.09 -6.76 -25.53
N PRO A 93 12.84 -7.74 -26.04
CA PRO A 93 12.32 -9.09 -26.21
C PRO A 93 12.12 -9.76 -24.83
N GLY A 94 10.94 -10.30 -24.55
CA GLY A 94 10.62 -10.98 -23.28
C GLY A 94 9.12 -11.12 -23.07
N VAL A 95 8.67 -11.71 -21.96
CA VAL A 95 7.23 -11.79 -21.63
C VAL A 95 7.01 -11.25 -20.22
N VAL A 96 5.93 -10.50 -20.03
CA VAL A 96 5.45 -10.10 -18.70
C VAL A 96 4.53 -11.20 -18.17
N GLY A 97 4.92 -11.78 -17.03
CA GLY A 97 4.18 -12.85 -16.37
C GLY A 97 3.77 -12.47 -14.95
N ARG A 98 2.72 -13.11 -14.44
CA ARG A 98 2.30 -12.94 -13.04
C ARG A 98 3.33 -13.59 -12.10
N PHE A 99 3.55 -13.00 -10.93
CA PHE A 99 4.30 -13.69 -9.88
C PHE A 99 3.64 -15.02 -9.49
N ASP A 100 4.46 -16.04 -9.29
CA ASP A 100 4.03 -17.33 -8.80
C ASP A 100 3.97 -17.32 -7.27
N SER A 101 2.76 -17.27 -6.73
CA SER A 101 2.51 -17.28 -5.28
C SER A 101 2.78 -18.62 -4.62
N SER A 102 2.89 -19.72 -5.38
CA SER A 102 3.14 -21.06 -4.84
C SER A 102 4.54 -21.18 -4.19
N ASN A 103 5.47 -20.31 -4.56
CA ASN A 103 6.82 -20.25 -3.99
C ASN A 103 6.91 -19.41 -2.71
N GLY A 104 5.78 -19.11 -2.06
CA GLY A 104 5.71 -18.34 -0.82
C GLY A 104 5.79 -16.82 -1.00
N PHE A 105 5.68 -16.32 -2.24
CA PHE A 105 5.58 -14.89 -2.52
C PHE A 105 4.15 -14.39 -2.32
N ARG A 106 4.01 -13.22 -1.72
CA ARG A 106 2.75 -12.50 -1.67
C ARG A 106 2.52 -11.76 -2.99
N VAL A 107 1.32 -11.90 -3.56
CA VAL A 107 0.97 -11.30 -4.86
C VAL A 107 -0.37 -10.57 -4.72
N PRO A 108 -0.45 -9.25 -4.97
CA PRO A 108 0.59 -8.38 -5.53
C PRO A 108 1.82 -8.24 -4.63
N HIS A 109 2.96 -8.02 -5.28
CA HIS A 109 4.21 -7.70 -4.62
C HIS A 109 4.17 -6.23 -4.20
N ILE A 110 4.00 -5.98 -2.91
CA ILE A 110 3.83 -4.64 -2.32
C ILE A 110 4.89 -4.41 -1.25
N GLY A 111 5.93 -3.64 -1.58
CA GLY A 111 6.95 -3.26 -0.62
C GLY A 111 8.27 -2.79 -1.21
N TRP A 112 9.23 -2.61 -0.31
CA TRP A 112 10.56 -2.10 -0.63
C TRP A 112 11.51 -3.25 -0.97
N ASN A 113 12.20 -3.15 -2.10
CA ASN A 113 13.15 -4.16 -2.56
C ASN A 113 14.47 -3.51 -3.02
N ALA A 114 15.57 -4.24 -2.87
CA ALA A 114 16.88 -3.81 -3.35
C ALA A 114 17.10 -4.23 -4.81
N LEU A 115 17.83 -3.41 -5.56
CA LEU A 115 18.24 -3.75 -6.93
C LEU A 115 19.54 -4.56 -6.91
N LYS A 116 19.57 -5.65 -7.70
CA LYS A 116 20.82 -6.35 -8.02
C LYS A 116 21.32 -5.90 -9.39
N ILE A 117 22.19 -4.90 -9.40
CA ILE A 117 22.78 -4.36 -10.63
C ILE A 117 23.83 -5.33 -11.16
N LYS A 118 23.55 -6.00 -12.29
CA LYS A 118 24.49 -6.94 -12.93
C LYS A 118 25.49 -6.25 -13.87
N ASN A 119 25.06 -5.18 -14.54
CA ASN A 119 25.86 -4.43 -15.50
C ASN A 119 25.93 -2.97 -15.09
N ASN A 120 27.08 -2.34 -15.31
CA ASN A 120 27.26 -0.92 -15.00
C ASN A 120 26.30 -0.06 -15.83
N SER A 121 25.66 0.93 -15.21
CA SER A 121 24.62 1.73 -15.86
C SER A 121 24.54 3.12 -15.26
N GLU A 122 24.88 4.15 -16.04
CA GLU A 122 24.81 5.56 -15.61
C GLU A 122 23.42 5.96 -15.09
N ILE A 123 22.35 5.28 -15.53
CA ILE A 123 20.97 5.52 -15.09
C ILE A 123 20.71 4.99 -13.67
N LEU A 124 21.44 3.96 -13.24
CA LEU A 124 21.21 3.25 -11.96
C LEU A 124 22.27 3.58 -10.90
N ASP A 125 23.31 4.34 -11.27
CA ASP A 125 24.43 4.70 -10.39
C ASP A 125 23.97 5.40 -9.10
N ASP A 126 22.96 6.27 -9.19
CA ASP A 126 22.42 7.00 -8.03
C ASP A 126 21.53 6.15 -7.11
N ILE A 127 21.09 4.97 -7.57
CA ILE A 127 20.25 4.04 -6.79
C ILE A 127 21.13 3.14 -5.92
N GLY A 128 22.24 2.62 -6.47
CA GLY A 128 23.21 1.80 -5.74
C GLY A 128 22.56 0.66 -4.94
N ASN A 129 22.79 0.64 -3.63
CA ASN A 129 22.27 -0.36 -2.68
C ASN A 129 20.96 0.08 -1.97
N ARG A 130 20.27 1.11 -2.46
CA ARG A 130 19.04 1.62 -1.81
C ARG A 130 17.85 0.72 -2.13
N HIS A 131 16.87 0.71 -1.22
CA HIS A 131 15.57 0.11 -1.50
C HIS A 131 14.72 1.02 -2.37
N VAL A 132 13.98 0.42 -3.31
CA VAL A 132 12.97 1.07 -4.17
C VAL A 132 11.63 0.40 -3.91
N TYR A 133 10.54 1.18 -3.96
CA TYR A 133 9.19 0.66 -3.73
C TYR A 133 8.62 0.01 -5.00
N PHE A 134 8.12 -1.21 -4.86
CA PHE A 134 7.48 -2.00 -5.89
C PHE A 134 6.02 -2.30 -5.51
N VAL A 135 5.11 -2.12 -6.47
CA VAL A 135 3.67 -2.35 -6.29
C VAL A 135 3.06 -2.92 -7.57
N HIS A 136 3.13 -4.26 -7.73
CA HIS A 136 2.73 -4.92 -8.98
C HIS A 136 2.44 -6.42 -8.79
N SER A 137 1.53 -6.96 -9.61
CA SER A 137 1.27 -8.41 -9.69
C SER A 137 2.07 -9.11 -10.80
N TYR A 138 2.53 -8.34 -11.79
CA TYR A 138 3.14 -8.83 -13.02
C TYR A 138 4.55 -8.25 -13.16
N ARG A 139 5.47 -9.02 -13.75
CA ARG A 139 6.85 -8.58 -13.99
C ARG A 139 7.38 -9.14 -15.31
N ALA A 140 8.41 -8.50 -15.85
CA ALA A 140 9.25 -9.12 -16.87
C ALA A 140 9.82 -10.46 -16.34
N MET A 141 9.59 -11.54 -17.06
CA MET A 141 10.06 -12.87 -16.68
C MET A 141 11.53 -13.03 -17.10
N PRO A 142 12.49 -13.10 -16.15
CA PRO A 142 13.88 -13.36 -16.49
C PRO A 142 14.01 -14.78 -17.06
N LYS A 143 14.97 -14.99 -17.97
CA LYS A 143 15.46 -16.35 -18.28
C LYS A 143 15.95 -17.03 -16.98
N PRO A 144 15.87 -18.37 -16.85
CA PRO A 144 15.71 -19.10 -15.57
C PRO A 144 16.76 -18.98 -14.43
N GLU A 145 17.60 -17.94 -14.36
CA GLU A 145 18.74 -17.87 -13.43
C GLU A 145 18.65 -16.80 -12.33
N GLY A 146 17.46 -16.58 -11.76
CA GLY A 146 17.30 -15.58 -10.70
C GLY A 146 16.30 -15.96 -9.62
N LYS A 147 16.76 -16.15 -8.39
CA LYS A 147 15.90 -16.08 -7.19
C LYS A 147 15.55 -14.61 -6.94
N ALA A 148 14.25 -14.30 -6.85
CA ALA A 148 13.80 -12.98 -6.39
C ALA A 148 14.18 -12.77 -4.91
N SER A 149 14.59 -11.56 -4.54
CA SER A 149 14.82 -11.16 -3.15
C SER A 149 13.51 -11.11 -2.35
N LYS A 150 13.59 -11.36 -1.04
CA LYS A 150 12.48 -11.14 -0.12
C LYS A 150 12.26 -9.63 0.04
N LEU A 151 11.00 -9.18 0.16
CA LEU A 151 10.69 -7.78 0.47
C LEU A 151 11.11 -7.44 1.90
N ALA A 152 11.56 -6.21 2.09
CA ALA A 152 11.69 -5.62 3.41
C ALA A 152 10.32 -5.53 4.10
N LYS A 153 10.28 -5.78 5.42
CA LYS A 153 9.09 -5.56 6.24
C LYS A 153 8.78 -4.07 6.28
N ARG A 154 7.49 -3.72 6.18
CA ARG A 154 7.03 -2.33 6.19
C ARG A 154 6.52 -1.90 7.56
N VAL A 155 6.89 -0.68 7.96
CA VAL A 155 6.33 0.04 9.10
C VAL A 155 5.42 1.15 8.59
N ILE A 156 4.12 1.01 8.83
CA ILE A 156 3.08 1.93 8.34
C ILE A 156 2.65 2.86 9.46
N ALA A 157 2.64 4.17 9.19
CA ALA A 157 2.10 5.16 10.11
C ALA A 157 0.66 5.51 9.73
N CYS A 158 -0.23 5.55 10.71
CA CYS A 158 -1.65 5.82 10.48
C CYS A 158 -2.14 7.05 11.25
N LEU A 159 -3.04 7.81 10.64
CA LEU A 159 -3.70 8.94 11.27
C LEU A 159 -5.22 8.96 11.01
N ASP A 160 -5.97 9.20 12.07
CA ASP A 160 -7.41 9.41 12.00
C ASP A 160 -7.72 10.87 11.70
N VAL A 161 -8.39 11.13 10.58
CA VAL A 161 -8.81 12.47 10.22
C VAL A 161 -10.30 12.62 10.52
N ARG A 162 -10.62 13.54 11.44
CA ARG A 162 -12.00 13.89 11.82
C ARG A 162 -12.26 15.37 11.58
N THR A 163 -13.53 15.74 11.63
CA THR A 163 -13.96 17.14 11.62
C THR A 163 -14.28 17.56 13.06
N ASN A 164 -13.76 18.71 13.52
CA ASN A 164 -14.14 19.28 14.82
C ASN A 164 -15.47 20.08 14.71
N ASP A 165 -15.98 20.60 15.82
CA ASP A 165 -17.23 21.36 15.88
C ASP A 165 -17.22 22.63 15.00
N ASN A 166 -16.03 23.15 14.68
CA ASN A 166 -15.85 24.32 13.81
C ASN A 166 -15.74 23.96 12.31
N GLY A 167 -15.78 22.67 11.96
CA GLY A 167 -15.61 22.22 10.58
C GLY A 167 -14.16 22.00 10.13
N ASP A 168 -13.17 22.17 11.02
CA ASP A 168 -11.75 21.95 10.71
C ASP A 168 -11.41 20.46 10.70
N LEU A 169 -10.49 20.07 9.81
CA LEU A 169 -9.89 18.75 9.90
C LEU A 169 -8.87 18.70 11.04
N VAL A 170 -9.09 17.80 11.98
CA VAL A 170 -8.18 17.56 13.08
C VAL A 170 -7.80 16.10 13.12
N VAL A 171 -6.61 15.84 13.66
CA VAL A 171 -6.11 14.49 13.84
C VAL A 171 -6.35 14.06 15.28
N THR A 172 -6.85 12.84 15.47
CA THR A 172 -7.10 12.32 16.81
C THR A 172 -5.85 11.69 17.38
N LYS A 173 -5.40 12.17 18.55
CA LYS A 173 -4.32 11.55 19.31
C LYS A 173 -4.89 10.43 20.17
N GLY A 174 -5.39 9.36 19.57
CA GLY A 174 -5.58 8.03 20.19
C GLY A 174 -6.32 7.91 21.53
N ASP A 175 -6.86 8.98 22.11
CA ASP A 175 -7.60 9.02 23.37
C ASP A 175 -8.75 10.03 23.22
N GLN A 176 -9.87 9.76 23.90
CA GLN A 176 -10.93 10.75 24.09
C GLN A 176 -10.31 12.03 24.67
N TYR A 177 -10.63 13.18 24.06
CA TYR A 177 -10.81 14.53 24.65
C TYR A 177 -10.41 15.69 23.72
N ASP A 178 -11.39 16.60 23.58
CA ASP A 178 -11.40 18.04 23.29
C ASP A 178 -10.23 18.64 22.48
N VAL A 179 -10.46 18.85 21.17
CA VAL A 179 -9.59 19.69 20.33
C VAL A 179 -10.15 21.12 20.32
N ARG A 180 -10.09 21.82 21.46
CA ARG A 180 -10.37 23.26 21.53
C ARG A 180 -9.10 24.06 21.30
N GLU A 181 -8.80 24.35 20.05
CA GLU A 181 -7.93 25.49 19.72
C GLU A 181 -8.82 26.67 19.31
N HIS A 182 -8.79 27.72 20.11
CA HIS A 182 -9.46 28.99 19.80
C HIS A 182 -8.54 29.85 18.94
N THR A 183 -8.78 29.88 17.63
CA THR A 183 -8.26 30.96 16.77
C THR A 183 -9.44 31.68 16.12
N LYS A 184 -9.63 32.95 16.52
CA LYS A 184 -10.54 33.89 15.85
C LYS A 184 -9.86 34.36 14.57
N GLU A 185 -10.36 33.94 13.40
CA GLU A 185 -10.46 34.72 12.16
C GLU A 185 -10.91 33.81 10.98
N ASN A 186 -11.99 34.21 10.30
CA ASN A 186 -12.54 33.82 8.99
C ASN A 186 -12.20 32.44 8.36
N GLU A 187 -13.24 31.61 8.21
CA GLU A 187 -13.54 30.60 7.16
C GLU A 187 -12.38 30.00 6.33
N VAL A 188 -11.33 29.48 6.97
CA VAL A 188 -10.36 28.59 6.33
C VAL A 188 -10.24 27.35 7.18
N ARG A 189 -10.76 26.21 6.69
CA ARG A 189 -10.57 24.91 7.33
C ARG A 189 -9.07 24.67 7.52
N ASN A 190 -8.61 24.45 8.75
CA ASN A 190 -7.20 24.23 9.00
C ASN A 190 -6.77 22.82 8.53
N LEU A 191 -6.36 22.71 7.27
CA LEU A 191 -5.87 21.47 6.65
C LEU A 191 -4.44 21.10 7.08
N GLY A 192 -3.75 21.98 7.82
CA GLY A 192 -2.31 21.87 8.08
C GLY A 192 -1.95 20.66 8.95
N LYS A 193 -2.78 20.31 9.95
CA LYS A 193 -2.43 19.28 10.94
C LYS A 193 -2.26 17.88 10.34
N PRO A 194 -3.19 17.34 9.53
CA PRO A 194 -2.97 16.04 8.87
C PRO A 194 -1.77 16.04 7.93
N VAL A 195 -1.57 17.12 7.18
CA VAL A 195 -0.49 17.23 6.17
C VAL A 195 0.89 17.30 6.84
N GLU A 196 1.04 18.17 7.84
CA GLU A 196 2.28 18.32 8.61
C GLU A 196 2.66 17.02 9.31
N LEU A 197 1.69 16.33 9.89
CA LEU A 197 1.96 15.07 10.57
C LEU A 197 2.35 13.96 9.58
N ALA A 198 1.66 13.83 8.45
CA ALA A 198 2.05 12.89 7.41
C ALA A 198 3.48 13.18 6.91
N GLY A 199 3.82 14.47 6.74
CA GLY A 199 5.19 14.92 6.46
C GLY A 199 6.19 14.49 7.53
N GLN A 200 5.83 14.61 8.81
CA GLN A 200 6.68 14.17 9.91
C GLN A 200 6.87 12.65 9.90
N TYR A 201 5.81 11.86 9.69
CA TYR A 201 5.94 10.40 9.58
C TYR A 201 6.86 9.97 8.45
N TYR A 202 6.79 10.65 7.30
CA TYR A 202 7.71 10.41 6.20
C TYR A 202 9.16 10.70 6.59
N ILE A 203 9.43 11.85 7.24
CA ILE A 203 10.77 12.23 7.71
C ILE A 203 11.28 11.25 8.77
N ASP A 204 10.40 10.77 9.65
CA ASP A 204 10.71 9.79 10.69
C ASP A 204 10.93 8.37 10.13
N GLY A 205 10.77 8.20 8.82
CA GLY A 205 11.09 6.97 8.10
C GLY A 205 9.91 6.04 7.84
N ALA A 206 8.65 6.47 7.97
CA ALA A 206 7.50 5.63 7.64
C ALA A 206 7.60 5.08 6.21
N ASP A 207 7.23 3.82 6.01
CA ASP A 207 7.27 3.17 4.69
C ASP A 207 6.02 3.43 3.85
N GLU A 208 4.95 3.87 4.51
CA GLU A 208 3.65 4.20 3.97
C GLU A 208 2.88 5.04 5.02
N VAL A 209 2.01 5.94 4.56
CA VAL A 209 1.13 6.73 5.43
C VAL A 209 -0.33 6.42 5.11
N SER A 210 -1.08 6.01 6.13
CA SER A 210 -2.52 5.70 6.02
C SER A 210 -3.38 6.79 6.66
N PHE A 211 -4.38 7.26 5.93
CA PHE A 211 -5.39 8.22 6.38
C PHE A 211 -6.72 7.51 6.60
N LEU A 212 -7.18 7.43 7.84
CA LEU A 212 -8.52 6.94 8.16
C LEU A 212 -9.48 8.13 8.22
N ASN A 213 -10.26 8.29 7.15
CA ASN A 213 -11.27 9.31 7.02
C ASN A 213 -12.52 8.93 7.82
N ILE A 214 -12.58 9.43 9.05
CA ILE A 214 -13.74 9.30 9.95
C ILE A 214 -14.56 10.60 9.98
N THR A 215 -14.35 11.50 9.02
CA THR A 215 -15.13 12.73 8.91
C THR A 215 -16.61 12.38 8.71
N GLY A 216 -17.48 12.95 9.54
CA GLY A 216 -18.91 12.67 9.58
C GLY A 216 -19.70 13.22 8.38
N PHE A 217 -19.06 13.44 7.23
CA PHE A 217 -19.73 13.92 6.02
C PHE A 217 -20.55 12.77 5.42
N ARG A 218 -21.72 12.51 6.03
CA ARG A 218 -22.66 11.49 5.59
C ARG A 218 -23.22 11.78 4.19
N ASP A 219 -23.15 13.04 3.75
CA ASP A 219 -23.92 13.54 2.58
C ASP A 219 -23.10 14.12 1.41
N PHE A 220 -21.75 14.20 1.46
CA PHE A 220 -20.98 14.74 0.32
C PHE A 220 -19.49 14.30 0.21
N PRO A 221 -19.19 13.22 -0.53
CA PRO A 221 -17.84 12.68 -0.76
C PRO A 221 -17.06 13.19 -1.99
N LEU A 222 -17.49 14.13 -2.83
CA LEU A 222 -16.71 14.39 -4.07
C LEU A 222 -16.43 15.84 -4.44
N GLY A 223 -17.23 16.83 -4.04
CA GLY A 223 -16.98 18.22 -4.46
C GLY A 223 -16.04 18.99 -3.55
N ASP A 224 -16.26 18.91 -2.23
CA ASP A 224 -15.62 19.78 -1.22
C ASP A 224 -14.89 18.98 -0.13
N LEU A 225 -14.47 17.76 -0.46
CA LEU A 225 -13.82 16.86 0.49
C LEU A 225 -12.49 17.47 0.96
N PRO A 226 -12.40 17.86 2.24
CA PRO A 226 -11.13 18.30 2.81
C PRO A 226 -10.05 17.23 2.68
N MET A 227 -10.44 15.95 2.65
CA MET A 227 -9.53 14.83 2.46
C MET A 227 -8.84 14.78 1.09
N LEU A 228 -9.51 15.20 0.01
CA LEU A 228 -8.87 15.28 -1.30
C LEU A 228 -7.78 16.35 -1.29
N GLN A 229 -8.02 17.47 -0.61
CA GLN A 229 -7.02 18.52 -0.44
C GLN A 229 -5.87 18.09 0.46
N VAL A 230 -6.16 17.38 1.56
CA VAL A 230 -5.11 16.78 2.42
C VAL A 230 -4.19 15.89 1.58
N LEU A 231 -4.74 14.98 0.79
CA LEU A 231 -3.94 14.10 -0.07
C LEU A 231 -3.11 14.89 -1.08
N ARG A 232 -3.70 15.92 -1.73
CA ARG A 232 -2.98 16.76 -2.70
C ARG A 232 -1.78 17.42 -2.04
N TYR A 233 -1.99 18.10 -0.91
CA TYR A 233 -0.92 18.80 -0.20
C TYR A 233 0.11 17.85 0.43
N THR A 234 -0.31 16.67 0.91
CA THR A 234 0.61 15.63 1.38
C THR A 234 1.48 15.12 0.24
N SER A 235 0.90 14.81 -0.92
CA SER A 235 1.63 14.23 -2.06
C SER A 235 2.67 15.17 -2.68
N GLU A 236 2.58 16.48 -2.41
CA GLU A 236 3.61 17.45 -2.82
C GLU A 236 4.96 17.24 -2.10
N ASN A 237 4.95 16.64 -0.90
CA ASN A 237 6.13 16.57 -0.02
C ASN A 237 6.41 15.18 0.57
N VAL A 238 5.46 14.26 0.50
CA VAL A 238 5.58 12.90 1.03
C VAL A 238 5.73 11.92 -0.13
N PHE A 239 6.91 11.31 -0.26
CA PHE A 239 7.29 10.44 -1.38
C PHE A 239 7.31 8.96 -0.98
N VAL A 240 6.34 8.56 -0.16
CA VAL A 240 6.01 7.18 0.19
C VAL A 240 4.53 6.94 -0.10
N PRO A 241 4.08 5.69 -0.28
CA PRO A 241 2.70 5.40 -0.62
C PRO A 241 1.70 6.01 0.37
N LEU A 242 0.61 6.55 -0.17
CA LEU A 242 -0.49 7.11 0.60
C LEU A 242 -1.73 6.21 0.47
N THR A 243 -2.23 5.69 1.59
CA THR A 243 -3.47 4.91 1.65
C THR A 243 -4.58 5.75 2.26
N VAL A 244 -5.78 5.74 1.68
CA VAL A 244 -6.95 6.42 2.26
C VAL A 244 -8.11 5.46 2.47
N GLY A 245 -8.63 5.40 3.69
CA GLY A 245 -9.80 4.61 4.05
C GLY A 245 -10.95 5.49 4.51
N GLY A 246 -12.20 5.05 4.28
CA GLY A 246 -13.40 5.74 4.75
C GLY A 246 -14.10 6.59 3.68
N GLY A 247 -15.36 6.24 3.39
CA GLY A 247 -16.19 6.95 2.41
C GLY A 247 -16.13 6.41 0.98
N ILE A 248 -15.41 5.31 0.72
CA ILE A 248 -15.29 4.70 -0.60
C ILE A 248 -16.46 3.73 -0.83
N ARG A 249 -17.56 4.24 -1.39
CA ARG A 249 -18.80 3.51 -1.68
C ARG A 249 -19.63 4.23 -2.73
N ASP A 250 -20.62 3.54 -3.29
CA ASP A 250 -21.67 4.17 -4.06
C ASP A 250 -22.42 5.21 -3.20
N PHE A 251 -22.72 6.37 -3.79
CA PHE A 251 -23.52 7.39 -3.12
C PHE A 251 -24.27 8.27 -4.12
N THR A 252 -25.37 8.86 -3.65
CA THR A 252 -26.13 9.88 -4.41
C THR A 252 -26.05 11.19 -3.63
N ASP A 253 -25.64 12.28 -4.28
CA ASP A 253 -25.61 13.61 -3.63
C ASP A 253 -27.00 14.24 -3.50
N ALA A 254 -27.06 15.36 -2.78
CA ALA A 254 -28.28 16.14 -2.59
C ALA A 254 -28.90 16.69 -3.90
N ASN A 255 -28.12 16.77 -4.98
CA ASN A 255 -28.59 17.18 -6.30
C ASN A 255 -29.11 15.98 -7.13
N GLY A 256 -29.11 14.77 -6.55
CA GLY A 256 -29.56 13.56 -7.21
C GLY A 256 -28.52 12.93 -8.15
N ARG A 257 -27.28 13.41 -8.15
CA ARG A 257 -26.22 12.78 -8.95
C ARG A 257 -25.72 11.54 -8.22
N HIS A 258 -25.83 10.40 -8.90
CA HIS A 258 -25.25 9.14 -8.46
C HIS A 258 -23.76 9.09 -8.82
N TYR A 259 -22.95 8.61 -7.89
CA TYR A 259 -21.54 8.35 -8.05
C TYR A 259 -21.23 6.92 -7.63
N THR A 260 -20.48 6.23 -8.46
CA THR A 260 -20.01 4.88 -8.19
C THR A 260 -18.80 4.90 -7.25
N SER A 261 -18.57 3.81 -6.52
CA SER A 261 -17.36 3.61 -5.72
C SER A 261 -16.09 3.75 -6.56
N LEU A 262 -16.15 3.37 -7.84
CA LEU A 262 -15.04 3.54 -8.78
C LEU A 262 -14.75 5.01 -9.07
N GLU A 263 -15.78 5.84 -9.29
CA GLU A 263 -15.60 7.29 -9.46
C GLU A 263 -15.01 7.92 -8.20
N VAL A 264 -15.53 7.54 -7.02
CA VAL A 264 -15.00 8.00 -5.73
C VAL A 264 -13.53 7.65 -5.59
N ALA A 265 -13.16 6.38 -5.78
CA ALA A 265 -11.77 5.92 -5.71
C ALA A 265 -10.88 6.64 -6.73
N SER A 266 -11.37 6.85 -7.95
CA SER A 266 -10.64 7.55 -9.02
C SER A 266 -10.26 8.98 -8.62
N GLU A 267 -11.15 9.70 -7.92
CA GLU A 267 -10.87 11.06 -7.44
C GLU A 267 -9.89 11.09 -6.28
N TYR A 268 -9.91 10.08 -5.40
CA TYR A 268 -8.88 9.89 -4.38
C TYR A 268 -7.51 9.62 -5.00
N PHE A 269 -7.44 8.74 -6.01
CA PHE A 269 -6.19 8.46 -6.73
C PHE A 269 -5.65 9.72 -7.44
N ARG A 270 -6.50 10.46 -8.16
CA ARG A 270 -6.11 11.74 -8.80
C ARG A 270 -5.66 12.81 -7.81
N SER A 271 -6.08 12.68 -6.55
CA SER A 271 -5.72 13.60 -5.49
C SER A 271 -4.46 13.19 -4.72
N GLY A 272 -3.81 12.08 -5.08
CA GLY A 272 -2.52 11.66 -4.53
C GLY A 272 -2.54 10.39 -3.69
N ALA A 273 -3.69 9.72 -3.52
CA ALA A 273 -3.68 8.38 -2.95
C ALA A 273 -3.08 7.37 -3.93
N ASP A 274 -2.34 6.39 -3.43
CA ASP A 274 -1.88 5.22 -4.19
C ASP A 274 -2.80 4.01 -3.97
N LYS A 275 -3.45 3.96 -2.80
CA LYS A 275 -4.34 2.87 -2.39
C LYS A 275 -5.59 3.41 -1.70
N ILE A 276 -6.68 2.69 -1.86
CA ILE A 276 -7.92 2.91 -1.11
C ILE A 276 -8.17 1.75 -0.14
N SER A 277 -8.81 2.05 0.98
CA SER A 277 -9.21 1.05 1.98
C SER A 277 -10.74 0.96 2.09
N ILE A 278 -11.26 -0.25 1.91
CA ILE A 278 -12.70 -0.57 1.94
C ILE A 278 -13.01 -1.37 3.22
N GLY A 279 -13.99 -0.91 3.99
CA GLY A 279 -14.46 -1.55 5.23
C GLY A 279 -15.79 -2.28 5.04
N SER A 280 -16.89 -1.70 5.53
CA SER A 280 -18.23 -2.34 5.53
C SER A 280 -18.66 -2.93 4.19
N ASP A 281 -18.41 -2.24 3.09
CA ASP A 281 -18.81 -2.69 1.75
C ASP A 281 -18.12 -4.01 1.35
N ALA A 282 -16.88 -4.23 1.82
CA ALA A 282 -16.17 -5.49 1.59
C ALA A 282 -16.83 -6.66 2.33
N VAL A 283 -17.41 -6.41 3.51
CA VAL A 283 -18.14 -7.44 4.27
C VAL A 283 -19.42 -7.85 3.53
N TYR A 284 -20.19 -6.89 3.03
CA TYR A 284 -21.40 -7.17 2.27
C TYR A 284 -21.10 -7.89 0.94
N ALA A 285 -20.05 -7.47 0.24
CA ALA A 285 -19.61 -8.13 -0.98
C ALA A 285 -19.18 -9.59 -0.71
N ALA A 286 -18.48 -9.84 0.39
CA ALA A 286 -18.05 -11.18 0.78
C ALA A 286 -19.22 -12.07 1.21
N GLU A 287 -20.18 -11.56 1.99
CA GLU A 287 -21.39 -12.31 2.37
C GLU A 287 -22.16 -12.76 1.11
N GLU A 288 -22.35 -11.84 0.15
CA GLU A 288 -23.02 -12.17 -1.11
C GLU A 288 -22.23 -13.18 -1.96
N TYR A 289 -20.89 -13.03 -2.01
CA TYR A 289 -20.03 -13.97 -2.70
C TYR A 289 -20.05 -15.37 -2.07
N LEU A 290 -19.99 -15.48 -0.74
CA LEU A 290 -20.04 -16.77 -0.04
C LEU A 290 -21.42 -17.43 -0.19
N ARG A 291 -22.49 -16.64 -0.22
CA ARG A 291 -23.86 -17.13 -0.42
C ARG A 291 -24.10 -17.65 -1.85
N THR A 292 -23.53 -17.00 -2.86
CA THR A 292 -23.82 -17.29 -4.27
C THR A 292 -22.74 -18.11 -4.97
N GLY A 293 -21.49 -18.04 -4.51
CA GLY A 293 -20.30 -18.53 -5.19
C GLY A 293 -19.92 -17.73 -6.44
N VAL A 294 -20.56 -16.59 -6.71
CA VAL A 294 -20.45 -15.86 -7.99
C VAL A 294 -19.85 -14.48 -7.82
N LYS A 295 -18.82 -14.19 -8.62
CA LYS A 295 -18.26 -12.84 -8.80
C LYS A 295 -19.21 -12.02 -9.67
N THR A 296 -19.86 -11.02 -9.09
CA THR A 296 -20.90 -10.23 -9.78
C THR A 296 -20.33 -9.22 -10.78
N GLY A 297 -19.05 -8.84 -10.62
CA GLY A 297 -18.41 -7.74 -11.30
C GLY A 297 -18.90 -6.36 -10.86
N LYS A 298 -19.73 -6.28 -9.80
CA LYS A 298 -20.42 -5.06 -9.37
C LYS A 298 -19.94 -4.54 -8.02
N SER A 299 -19.30 -5.35 -7.19
CA SER A 299 -18.79 -4.87 -5.90
C SER A 299 -17.69 -3.83 -6.11
N SER A 300 -17.50 -2.95 -5.13
CA SER A 300 -16.43 -1.95 -5.17
C SER A 300 -15.04 -2.59 -5.33
N LEU A 301 -14.81 -3.74 -4.68
CA LEU A 301 -13.60 -4.54 -4.80
C LEU A 301 -13.34 -4.94 -6.25
N GLU A 302 -14.33 -5.54 -6.92
CA GLU A 302 -14.20 -6.02 -8.30
C GLU A 302 -14.04 -4.87 -9.29
N GLN A 303 -14.81 -3.79 -9.14
CA GLN A 303 -14.77 -2.66 -10.05
C GLN A 303 -13.43 -1.90 -9.97
N ILE A 304 -12.97 -1.60 -8.76
CA ILE A 304 -11.73 -0.83 -8.55
C ILE A 304 -10.52 -1.67 -8.92
N SER A 305 -10.46 -2.94 -8.48
CA SER A 305 -9.34 -3.84 -8.82
C SER A 305 -9.24 -4.12 -10.31
N ARG A 306 -10.37 -4.20 -11.03
CA ARG A 306 -10.37 -4.37 -12.49
C ARG A 306 -9.72 -3.21 -13.23
N VAL A 307 -9.88 -1.97 -12.74
CA VAL A 307 -9.38 -0.76 -13.40
C VAL A 307 -7.96 -0.42 -12.94
N TYR A 308 -7.71 -0.45 -11.62
CA TYR A 308 -6.46 0.01 -11.00
C TYR A 308 -5.53 -1.13 -10.59
N GLY A 309 -5.98 -2.38 -10.70
CA GLY A 309 -5.28 -3.57 -10.24
C GLY A 309 -5.54 -3.86 -8.75
N ASN A 310 -5.40 -5.13 -8.35
CA ASN A 310 -5.60 -5.55 -6.96
C ASN A 310 -4.76 -4.72 -5.98
N GLN A 311 -3.55 -4.34 -6.38
CA GLN A 311 -2.61 -3.58 -5.55
C GLN A 311 -3.15 -2.23 -5.06
N ALA A 312 -4.18 -1.68 -5.70
CA ALA A 312 -4.82 -0.43 -5.31
C ALA A 312 -5.92 -0.61 -4.24
N VAL A 313 -6.35 -1.85 -3.98
CA VAL A 313 -7.48 -2.18 -3.10
C VAL A 313 -6.99 -2.85 -1.82
N VAL A 314 -7.08 -2.10 -0.72
CA VAL A 314 -6.88 -2.59 0.64
C VAL A 314 -8.25 -2.89 1.26
N VAL A 315 -8.38 -3.98 2.00
CA VAL A 315 -9.59 -4.27 2.79
C VAL A 315 -9.29 -4.14 4.28
N SER A 316 -10.04 -3.26 4.94
CA SER A 316 -9.99 -3.10 6.40
C SER A 316 -10.94 -4.11 7.04
N ILE A 317 -10.39 -5.08 7.77
CA ILE A 317 -11.16 -6.08 8.51
C ILE A 317 -11.11 -5.70 9.99
N ASP A 318 -12.30 -5.57 10.60
CA ASP A 318 -12.49 -5.22 12.01
C ASP A 318 -13.10 -6.41 12.78
N PRO A 319 -12.29 -7.42 13.16
CA PRO A 319 -12.76 -8.58 13.88
C PRO A 319 -12.84 -8.33 15.39
N ARG A 320 -13.78 -9.04 16.01
CA ARG A 320 -13.90 -9.19 17.46
C ARG A 320 -13.77 -10.67 17.82
N ARG A 321 -12.96 -10.98 18.83
CA ARG A 321 -12.76 -12.33 19.31
C ARG A 321 -13.99 -12.84 20.05
N VAL A 322 -14.41 -14.06 19.73
CA VAL A 322 -15.49 -14.77 20.41
C VAL A 322 -14.96 -16.13 20.87
N TYR A 323 -14.85 -16.30 22.18
CA TYR A 323 -14.33 -17.51 22.82
C TYR A 323 -15.29 -18.70 22.68
N LEU A 324 -14.73 -19.90 22.54
CA LEU A 324 -15.43 -21.16 22.32
C LEU A 324 -14.86 -22.26 23.22
N LYS A 325 -15.73 -23.17 23.65
CA LYS A 325 -15.30 -24.38 24.36
C LYS A 325 -14.89 -25.47 23.38
N ASN A 326 -15.64 -25.62 22.30
CA ASN A 326 -15.35 -26.54 21.21
C ASN A 326 -15.24 -25.77 19.89
N PRO A 327 -14.22 -26.02 19.04
CA PRO A 327 -14.13 -25.39 17.73
C PRO A 327 -15.34 -25.63 16.82
N ASP A 328 -16.10 -26.71 17.04
CA ASP A 328 -17.29 -27.07 16.25
C ASP A 328 -18.57 -26.34 16.69
N ASP A 329 -18.50 -25.48 17.71
CA ASP A 329 -19.65 -24.71 18.23
C ASP A 329 -20.14 -23.63 17.24
N VAL A 330 -19.34 -23.32 16.21
CA VAL A 330 -19.64 -22.36 15.15
C VAL A 330 -19.35 -22.97 13.78
N GLU A 331 -20.07 -22.52 12.75
CA GLU A 331 -19.82 -22.92 11.36
C GLU A 331 -18.57 -22.26 10.74
N PHE A 332 -18.04 -21.23 11.40
CA PHE A 332 -16.88 -20.46 10.96
C PHE A 332 -15.56 -21.05 11.46
N LYS A 333 -14.46 -20.71 10.80
CA LYS A 333 -13.13 -21.18 11.19
C LYS A 333 -12.76 -20.72 12.60
N ALA A 334 -12.78 -21.66 13.54
CA ALA A 334 -12.19 -21.50 14.86
C ALA A 334 -10.68 -21.81 14.84
N VAL A 335 -9.96 -21.19 15.78
CA VAL A 335 -8.52 -21.40 16.02
C VAL A 335 -8.29 -21.69 17.50
N ARG A 336 -7.30 -22.54 17.79
CA ARG A 336 -6.82 -22.75 19.15
C ARG A 336 -5.97 -21.56 19.57
N LEU A 337 -6.27 -20.99 20.73
CA LEU A 337 -5.58 -19.81 21.25
C LEU A 337 -4.24 -20.18 21.88
N THR A 338 -3.26 -19.29 21.75
CA THR A 338 -1.99 -19.39 22.48
C THR A 338 -2.20 -19.13 23.98
N ASN A 339 -3.10 -18.20 24.31
CA ASN A 339 -3.51 -17.88 25.68
C ASN A 339 -5.00 -18.17 25.88
N PRO A 340 -5.39 -19.03 26.84
CA PRO A 340 -6.80 -19.33 27.09
C PRO A 340 -7.64 -18.09 27.44
N GLY A 341 -8.94 -18.18 27.16
CA GLY A 341 -9.92 -17.17 27.50
C GLY A 341 -10.15 -17.00 29.00
N PRO A 342 -10.93 -15.98 29.40
CA PRO A 342 -11.16 -15.64 30.81
C PRO A 342 -11.73 -16.79 31.66
N ASN A 343 -12.43 -17.75 31.04
CA ASN A 343 -13.02 -18.91 31.72
C ASN A 343 -12.34 -20.23 31.31
N GLY A 344 -11.13 -20.18 30.74
CA GLY A 344 -10.38 -21.34 30.29
C GLY A 344 -10.75 -21.84 28.89
N GLU A 345 -11.43 -21.02 28.08
CA GLU A 345 -11.74 -21.34 26.68
C GLU A 345 -10.44 -21.46 25.87
N GLU A 346 -10.19 -22.63 25.26
CA GLU A 346 -8.98 -22.85 24.45
C GLU A 346 -9.13 -22.45 22.99
N TYR A 347 -10.34 -22.12 22.54
CA TYR A 347 -10.65 -21.82 21.14
C TYR A 347 -11.33 -20.46 21.03
N ALA A 348 -11.19 -19.85 19.85
CA ALA A 348 -12.00 -18.71 19.47
C ALA A 348 -12.22 -18.67 17.95
N TRP A 349 -13.28 -17.98 17.55
CA TRP A 349 -13.40 -17.46 16.20
C TRP A 349 -13.43 -15.92 16.25
N TYR A 350 -13.25 -15.30 15.09
CA TYR A 350 -13.11 -13.86 14.97
C TYR A 350 -14.26 -13.32 14.15
N GLN A 351 -15.30 -12.82 14.83
CA GLN A 351 -16.49 -12.29 14.19
C GLN A 351 -16.18 -10.93 13.55
N CYS A 352 -16.47 -10.77 12.26
CA CYS A 352 -16.32 -9.50 11.59
C CYS A 352 -17.42 -8.51 12.00
N THR A 353 -17.07 -7.23 11.94
CA THR A 353 -17.98 -6.14 12.21
C THR A 353 -18.03 -5.15 11.05
N VAL A 354 -19.10 -4.36 11.00
CA VAL A 354 -19.28 -3.24 10.07
C VAL A 354 -19.61 -1.98 10.87
N ASN A 355 -19.74 -0.87 10.14
CA ASN A 355 -20.11 0.43 10.70
C ASN A 355 -19.12 0.91 11.78
N GLY A 356 -17.82 0.62 11.60
CA GLY A 356 -16.75 0.98 12.52
C GLY A 356 -16.83 0.21 13.84
N GLY A 357 -16.93 -1.12 13.79
CA GLY A 357 -16.95 -1.96 14.99
C GLY A 357 -18.29 -2.09 15.70
N ARG A 358 -19.34 -1.39 15.25
CA ARG A 358 -20.61 -1.24 16.00
C ARG A 358 -21.62 -2.36 15.75
N GLU A 359 -21.57 -2.99 14.58
CA GLU A 359 -22.52 -4.04 14.19
C GLU A 359 -21.74 -5.32 13.86
N GLY A 360 -22.02 -6.41 14.57
CA GLY A 360 -21.46 -7.73 14.26
C GLY A 360 -22.18 -8.38 13.08
N ARG A 361 -21.43 -9.08 12.24
CA ARG A 361 -21.95 -9.81 11.07
C ARG A 361 -21.78 -11.31 11.23
N PRO A 362 -22.65 -12.13 10.61
CA PRO A 362 -22.53 -13.58 10.63
C PRO A 362 -21.47 -14.05 9.61
N ILE A 363 -20.23 -13.58 9.78
CA ILE A 363 -19.07 -13.96 8.96
C ILE A 363 -17.80 -13.85 9.81
N GLY A 364 -16.94 -14.85 9.70
CA GLY A 364 -15.64 -14.86 10.36
C GLY A 364 -14.57 -14.13 9.55
N ALA A 365 -13.53 -13.66 10.24
CA ALA A 365 -12.39 -12.97 9.62
C ALA A 365 -11.67 -13.84 8.60
N TYR A 366 -11.62 -15.15 8.83
CA TYR A 366 -11.03 -16.12 7.91
C TYR A 366 -11.82 -16.18 6.61
N GLU A 367 -13.13 -16.36 6.69
CA GLU A 367 -14.04 -16.45 5.54
C GLU A 367 -14.04 -15.14 4.76
N LEU A 368 -14.10 -14.00 5.46
CA LEU A 368 -14.01 -12.68 4.86
C LEU A 368 -12.69 -12.51 4.11
N ALA A 369 -11.54 -12.82 4.74
CA ALA A 369 -10.23 -12.66 4.13
C ALA A 369 -10.09 -13.47 2.83
N LYS A 370 -10.58 -14.72 2.82
CA LYS A 370 -10.62 -15.57 1.62
C LYS A 370 -11.52 -14.98 0.53
N ALA A 371 -12.72 -14.54 0.90
CA ALA A 371 -13.69 -14.00 -0.05
C ALA A 371 -13.18 -12.70 -0.71
N VAL A 372 -12.59 -11.78 0.07
CA VAL A 372 -12.12 -10.50 -0.50
C VAL A 372 -10.89 -10.64 -1.37
N GLU A 373 -10.01 -11.61 -1.08
CA GLU A 373 -8.91 -11.99 -1.98
C GLU A 373 -9.46 -12.41 -3.35
N GLU A 374 -10.49 -13.26 -3.36
CA GLU A 374 -11.16 -13.67 -4.59
C GLU A 374 -11.84 -12.50 -5.32
N LEU A 375 -12.42 -11.55 -4.58
CA LEU A 375 -13.11 -10.37 -5.14
C LEU A 375 -12.15 -9.28 -5.63
N GLY A 376 -10.83 -9.47 -5.51
CA GLY A 376 -9.82 -8.59 -6.09
C GLY A 376 -9.12 -7.66 -5.09
N ALA A 377 -9.25 -7.89 -3.79
CA ALA A 377 -8.37 -7.24 -2.81
C ALA A 377 -6.90 -7.58 -3.10
N GLY A 378 -6.00 -6.61 -2.93
CA GLY A 378 -4.56 -6.83 -3.06
C GLY A 378 -3.81 -6.74 -1.75
N GLU A 379 -4.46 -6.32 -0.66
CA GLU A 379 -3.87 -6.23 0.67
C GLU A 379 -4.96 -6.23 1.74
N ILE A 380 -4.70 -6.82 2.90
CA ILE A 380 -5.61 -6.81 4.06
C ILE A 380 -5.01 -5.94 5.15
N LEU A 381 -5.74 -4.90 5.57
CA LEU A 381 -5.52 -4.20 6.82
C LEU A 381 -6.29 -4.92 7.93
N LEU A 382 -5.58 -5.71 8.73
CA LEU A 382 -6.19 -6.56 9.76
C LEU A 382 -6.11 -5.86 11.12
N ASN A 383 -7.21 -5.23 11.52
CA ASN A 383 -7.35 -4.62 12.84
C ASN A 383 -7.70 -5.69 13.90
N CYS A 384 -7.68 -5.30 15.17
CA CYS A 384 -8.16 -6.12 16.28
C CYS A 384 -8.94 -5.22 17.24
N ILE A 385 -10.27 -5.34 17.26
CA ILE A 385 -11.13 -4.51 18.13
C ILE A 385 -10.74 -4.68 19.59
N ASP A 386 -10.45 -5.91 20.01
CA ASP A 386 -10.10 -6.21 21.40
C ASP A 386 -8.73 -5.67 21.79
N CYS A 387 -7.81 -5.47 20.83
CA CYS A 387 -6.44 -5.03 21.08
C CYS A 387 -6.27 -3.51 20.97
N ASP A 388 -7.24 -2.84 20.34
CA ASP A 388 -7.12 -1.44 20.01
C ASP A 388 -6.98 -0.57 21.27
N GLY A 389 -6.07 0.41 21.21
CA GLY A 389 -5.71 1.27 22.34
C GLY A 389 -5.04 0.59 23.55
N GLN A 390 -4.92 -0.75 23.60
CA GLN A 390 -4.39 -1.43 24.79
C GLN A 390 -2.87 -1.31 24.96
N GLY A 391 -2.12 -1.18 23.85
CA GLY A 391 -0.66 -1.12 23.87
C GLY A 391 0.04 -2.39 24.37
N LYS A 392 -0.62 -3.56 24.31
CA LYS A 392 -0.11 -4.85 24.82
C LYS A 392 0.44 -5.80 23.75
N GLY A 393 0.56 -5.32 22.52
CA GLY A 393 0.96 -6.13 21.37
C GLY A 393 -0.19 -6.43 20.42
N PHE A 394 0.17 -6.93 19.24
CA PHE A 394 -0.78 -7.35 18.23
C PHE A 394 -1.40 -8.72 18.58
N ASP A 395 -2.57 -9.04 18.03
CA ASP A 395 -3.15 -10.38 18.15
C ASP A 395 -2.44 -11.38 17.23
N ILE A 396 -1.46 -12.09 17.78
CA ILE A 396 -0.65 -13.07 17.03
C ILE A 396 -1.51 -14.22 16.48
N ASP A 397 -2.51 -14.70 17.24
CA ASP A 397 -3.34 -15.83 16.81
C ASP A 397 -4.21 -15.43 15.61
N LEU A 398 -4.81 -14.23 15.66
CA LEU A 398 -5.57 -13.65 14.55
C LEU A 398 -4.69 -13.43 13.31
N ILE A 399 -3.55 -12.75 13.48
CA ILE A 399 -2.69 -12.39 12.34
C ILE A 399 -2.12 -13.66 11.70
N LYS A 400 -1.76 -14.65 12.50
CA LYS A 400 -1.32 -15.95 11.99
C LYS A 400 -2.45 -16.65 11.23
N LEU A 401 -3.67 -16.72 11.79
CA LEU A 401 -4.83 -17.32 11.15
C LEU A 401 -5.08 -16.74 9.75
N ILE A 402 -5.05 -15.41 9.62
CA ILE A 402 -5.36 -14.75 8.34
C ILE A 402 -4.16 -14.78 7.39
N SER A 403 -2.95 -14.46 7.87
CA SER A 403 -1.77 -14.45 7.01
C SER A 403 -1.43 -15.84 6.47
N ASP A 404 -1.73 -16.93 7.20
CA ASP A 404 -1.56 -18.29 6.69
C ASP A 404 -2.66 -18.69 5.68
N ALA A 405 -3.82 -17.99 5.70
CA ALA A 405 -4.98 -18.35 4.88
C ALA A 405 -4.97 -17.77 3.47
N VAL A 406 -4.50 -16.54 3.30
CA VAL A 406 -4.52 -15.79 2.03
C VAL A 406 -3.15 -15.76 1.37
N SER A 407 -3.07 -15.41 0.09
CA SER A 407 -1.82 -15.20 -0.66
C SER A 407 -1.47 -13.71 -0.84
N ILE A 408 -2.40 -12.80 -0.62
CA ILE A 408 -2.18 -11.34 -0.60
C ILE A 408 -1.46 -10.88 0.70
N PRO A 409 -0.72 -9.75 0.66
CA PRO A 409 -0.13 -9.13 1.86
C PRO A 409 -1.14 -8.86 2.98
N VAL A 410 -0.73 -9.08 4.23
CA VAL A 410 -1.49 -8.76 5.45
C VAL A 410 -0.70 -7.75 6.29
N ILE A 411 -1.36 -6.65 6.64
CA ILE A 411 -0.89 -5.61 7.56
C ILE A 411 -1.44 -5.92 8.95
N ALA A 412 -0.56 -6.14 9.92
CA ALA A 412 -0.93 -6.24 11.33
C ALA A 412 -1.27 -4.85 11.89
N SER A 413 -2.44 -4.69 12.50
CA SER A 413 -2.90 -3.42 13.08
C SER A 413 -3.56 -3.65 14.45
N SER A 414 -3.71 -2.56 15.22
CA SER A 414 -4.27 -2.50 16.59
C SER A 414 -3.43 -3.23 17.66
N GLY A 415 -3.02 -2.50 18.71
CA GLY A 415 -2.39 -3.06 19.92
C GLY A 415 -0.88 -2.80 20.09
N ALA A 416 -0.19 -2.26 19.08
CA ALA A 416 1.22 -1.86 19.18
C ALA A 416 1.45 -0.89 20.35
N GLY A 417 2.56 -1.07 21.07
CA GLY A 417 2.87 -0.39 22.33
C GLY A 417 4.37 -0.18 22.56
N GLY A 418 5.20 -1.12 22.11
CA GLY A 418 6.67 -1.03 22.11
C GLY A 418 7.26 -1.51 20.78
N VAL A 419 8.58 -1.37 20.62
CA VAL A 419 9.32 -1.82 19.42
C VAL A 419 9.31 -3.35 19.30
N GLU A 420 9.26 -4.04 20.44
CA GLU A 420 9.29 -5.50 20.55
C GLU A 420 8.05 -6.14 19.92
N HIS A 421 6.90 -5.45 19.96
CA HIS A 421 5.66 -5.93 19.34
C HIS A 421 5.79 -6.05 17.81
N PHE A 422 6.64 -5.22 17.17
CA PHE A 422 6.91 -5.30 15.74
C PHE A 422 7.81 -6.49 15.40
N SER A 423 8.88 -6.71 16.17
CA SER A 423 9.72 -7.90 15.97
C SER A 423 8.95 -9.20 16.24
N GLU A 424 8.09 -9.20 17.27
CA GLU A 424 7.27 -10.36 17.62
C GLU A 424 6.31 -10.73 16.48
N VAL A 425 5.55 -9.77 15.96
CA VAL A 425 4.56 -10.06 14.90
C VAL A 425 5.24 -10.55 13.62
N PHE A 426 6.40 -9.99 13.25
CA PHE A 426 7.13 -10.44 12.06
C PHE A 426 7.84 -11.78 12.26
N ALA A 427 8.23 -12.13 13.49
CA ALA A 427 8.87 -13.42 13.79
C ALA A 427 7.84 -14.57 13.90
N LYS A 428 6.66 -14.30 14.46
CA LYS A 428 5.65 -15.33 14.75
C LYS A 428 4.61 -15.52 13.64
N THR A 429 4.51 -14.60 12.69
CA THR A 429 3.47 -14.61 11.66
C THR A 429 4.02 -14.31 10.27
N ASN A 430 3.19 -14.51 9.24
CA ASN A 430 3.52 -14.15 7.87
C ASN A 430 3.04 -12.74 7.48
N ALA A 431 2.87 -11.84 8.46
CA ALA A 431 2.55 -10.44 8.24
C ALA A 431 3.61 -9.77 7.35
N SER A 432 3.15 -8.98 6.38
CA SER A 432 4.02 -8.27 5.42
C SER A 432 4.34 -6.85 5.90
N ALA A 433 3.49 -6.29 6.74
CA ALA A 433 3.65 -4.98 7.34
C ALA A 433 3.03 -4.94 8.74
N ALA A 434 3.41 -3.94 9.52
CA ALA A 434 2.79 -3.61 10.79
C ALA A 434 2.47 -2.11 10.82
N LEU A 435 1.26 -1.79 11.27
CA LEU A 435 0.70 -0.45 11.31
C LEU A 435 0.50 -0.03 12.77
N ALA A 436 0.88 1.21 13.08
CA ALA A 436 0.53 1.83 14.34
C ALA A 436 0.12 3.30 14.14
N ALA A 437 -0.73 3.79 15.05
CA ALA A 437 -1.23 5.16 15.04
C ALA A 437 -0.79 5.91 16.31
N GLY A 438 -1.42 5.59 17.45
CA GLY A 438 -1.27 6.34 18.71
C GLY A 438 0.17 6.51 19.19
N ILE A 439 0.96 5.43 19.20
CA ILE A 439 2.35 5.45 19.70
C ILE A 439 3.27 6.34 18.87
N PHE A 440 3.04 6.46 17.55
CA PHE A 440 3.79 7.36 16.67
C PHE A 440 3.32 8.81 16.86
N HIS A 441 2.00 9.02 16.94
CA HIS A 441 1.40 10.33 17.19
C HIS A 441 1.85 10.99 18.49
N ARG A 442 1.91 10.20 19.56
CA ARG A 442 2.31 10.63 20.91
C ARG A 442 3.84 10.63 21.08
N LYS A 443 4.59 10.17 20.06
CA LYS A 443 6.05 10.03 20.07
C LYS A 443 6.56 9.16 21.23
N GLU A 444 5.73 8.21 21.68
CA GLU A 444 6.09 7.23 22.71
C GLU A 444 7.11 6.23 22.15
N VAL A 445 6.89 5.84 20.89
CA VAL A 445 7.79 4.94 20.14
C VAL A 445 8.04 5.59 18.79
N PRO A 446 9.22 6.18 18.52
CA PRO A 446 9.53 6.74 17.20
C PRO A 446 9.60 5.66 16.11
N VAL A 447 9.17 5.99 14.88
CA VAL A 447 9.24 5.07 13.73
C VAL A 447 10.68 4.59 13.50
N GLN A 448 11.65 5.50 13.57
CA GLN A 448 13.07 5.19 13.46
C GLN A 448 13.53 4.17 14.51
N SER A 449 13.06 4.27 15.76
CA SER A 449 13.40 3.31 16.82
C SER A 449 12.87 1.91 16.53
N VAL A 450 11.68 1.81 15.94
CA VAL A 450 11.14 0.53 15.46
C VAL A 450 12.05 -0.07 14.39
N LYS A 451 12.46 0.73 13.40
CA LYS A 451 13.32 0.26 12.30
C LYS A 451 14.71 -0.16 12.76
N GLU A 452 15.31 0.62 13.66
CA GLU A 452 16.60 0.27 14.27
C GLU A 452 16.52 -1.04 15.08
N HIS A 453 15.43 -1.23 15.82
CA HIS A 453 15.17 -2.48 16.54
C HIS A 453 15.03 -3.66 15.59
N LEU A 454 14.19 -3.54 14.56
CA LEU A 454 13.99 -4.60 13.55
C LEU A 454 15.30 -4.97 12.84
N SER A 455 16.10 -3.96 12.47
CA SER A 455 17.41 -4.18 11.85
C SER A 455 18.38 -4.92 12.79
N LYS A 456 18.40 -4.59 14.09
CA LYS A 456 19.20 -5.30 15.11
C LYS A 456 18.77 -6.76 15.28
N GLU A 457 17.49 -7.04 15.19
CA GLU A 457 16.91 -8.40 15.23
C GLU A 457 17.09 -9.16 13.90
N GLY A 458 17.77 -8.59 12.90
CA GLY A 458 18.02 -9.22 11.61
C GLY A 458 16.82 -9.24 10.67
N ILE A 459 15.78 -8.45 10.95
CA ILE A 459 14.61 -8.30 10.09
C ILE A 459 14.88 -7.18 9.08
N GLU A 460 14.87 -7.53 7.80
CA GLU A 460 15.11 -6.55 6.72
C GLU A 460 14.02 -5.48 6.69
N VAL A 461 14.43 -4.22 6.80
CA VAL A 461 13.58 -3.01 6.76
C VAL A 461 14.27 -1.94 5.93
N ARG A 462 13.48 -1.01 5.36
CA ARG A 462 14.04 0.20 4.72
C ARG A 462 14.63 1.11 5.80
N ILE A 463 15.85 1.59 5.61
CA ILE A 463 16.50 2.59 6.47
C ILE A 463 16.54 3.95 5.77
#